data_AF-A0AAV6YYF4-F1
#
_entry.id   AF-A0AAV6YYF4-F1
#
_cell.length_a   1.000
_cell.length_b   1.000
_cell.length_c   1.000
_cell.angle_alpha   90.00
_cell.angle_beta   90.00
_cell.angle_gamma   90.00
#
_symmetry.space_group_name_H-M   'P 1'
#
loop_
_entity.id
_entity.type
_entity.pdbx_description
1 polymer ?
#
loop_
_entity_poly.entity_id
_entity_poly.type
_entity_poly.pdbx_seq_one_letter_code
_entity_poly.pdbx_strand_id
1 'polypeptide(L)'
;RLVSIPELLSAIKLLCMRFQPDLVNVVDDLRLDILLRMLKSPHFSAKMNSLKEVTKLIEDSTLSKSVKNAIDTDRLLDWLVENSVLSIALEGNIDQAQYCDRIKGIIELLGSKLSLDELSKIWNIQSGQSSTVIENIHTIIAAAAAKFSSEQLNHLFQLIQK
;
A
#
# COMPACT_ATOMS: atom_id res chain seq x y z
N ARG A 1 17.32 -10.25 -6.73
CA ARG A 1 18.15 -10.30 -5.50
C ARG A 1 17.42 -9.77 -4.25
N LEU A 2 16.40 -8.90 -4.37
CA LEU A 2 15.70 -8.31 -3.21
C LEU A 2 14.53 -9.17 -2.65
N VAL A 3 14.12 -10.24 -3.35
CA VAL A 3 12.90 -11.02 -3.02
C VAL A 3 12.98 -11.73 -1.67
N SER A 4 14.16 -12.20 -1.26
CA SER A 4 14.35 -12.93 0.00
C SER A 4 14.67 -12.03 1.21
N ILE A 5 14.81 -10.72 1.00
CA ILE A 5 15.18 -9.79 2.06
C ILE A 5 14.07 -9.63 3.11
N PRO A 6 12.78 -9.52 2.75
CA PRO A 6 11.71 -9.44 3.74
C PRO A 6 11.63 -10.67 4.66
N GLU A 7 11.90 -11.87 4.12
CA GLU A 7 11.98 -13.12 4.91
C GLU A 7 13.15 -13.10 5.88
N LEU A 8 14.32 -12.66 5.43
CA LEU A 8 15.50 -12.51 6.27
C LEU A 8 15.24 -11.53 7.41
N LEU A 9 14.65 -10.36 7.12
CA LEU A 9 14.31 -9.36 8.14
C LEU A 9 13.24 -9.87 9.11
N SER A 10 12.29 -10.68 8.63
CA SER A 10 11.30 -11.34 9.49
C SER A 10 11.96 -12.28 10.50
N ALA A 11 12.96 -13.07 10.07
CA ALA A 11 13.73 -13.94 10.95
C ALA A 11 14.64 -13.15 11.92
N ILE A 12 15.29 -12.10 11.44
CA ILE A 12 16.11 -11.21 12.28
C ILE A 12 15.25 -10.53 13.34
N LYS A 13 14.06 -10.02 13.01
CA LYS A 13 13.14 -9.41 13.98
C LYS A 13 12.81 -10.37 15.12
N LEU A 14 12.53 -11.64 14.83
CA LEU A 14 12.27 -12.65 15.86
C LEU A 14 13.48 -12.86 16.79
N LEU A 15 14.70 -12.80 16.27
CA LEU A 15 15.91 -12.86 17.08
C LEU A 15 16.07 -11.59 17.92
N CYS A 16 15.86 -10.40 17.36
CA CYS A 16 15.89 -9.14 18.08
C CYS A 16 14.86 -9.11 19.21
N MET A 17 13.62 -9.55 18.97
CA MET A 17 12.60 -9.64 20.02
C MET A 17 13.03 -10.52 21.21
N ARG A 18 13.88 -11.53 20.98
CA ARG A 18 14.35 -12.44 22.02
C ARG A 18 15.64 -11.99 22.71
N PHE A 19 16.56 -11.40 21.96
CA PHE A 19 17.93 -11.17 22.42
C PHE A 19 18.33 -9.70 22.44
N GLN A 20 17.71 -8.84 21.63
CA GLN A 20 18.03 -7.42 21.48
C GLN A 20 16.76 -6.58 21.21
N PRO A 21 15.87 -6.37 22.21
CA PRO A 21 14.59 -5.69 22.01
C PRO A 21 14.73 -4.27 21.44
N ASP A 22 15.81 -3.58 21.76
CA ASP A 22 16.10 -2.22 21.29
C ASP A 22 16.25 -2.12 19.75
N LEU A 23 16.58 -3.24 19.09
CA LEU A 23 16.75 -3.30 17.63
C LEU A 23 15.48 -3.67 16.87
N VAL A 24 14.39 -4.04 17.55
CA VAL A 24 13.16 -4.49 16.90
C VAL A 24 12.60 -3.41 15.97
N ASN A 25 12.55 -2.16 16.44
CA ASN A 25 12.05 -1.05 15.63
C ASN A 25 12.97 -0.72 14.46
N VAL A 26 14.29 -0.87 14.63
CA VAL A 26 15.29 -0.67 13.57
C VAL A 26 15.11 -1.69 12.44
N VAL A 27 14.77 -2.94 12.77
CA VAL A 27 14.48 -3.98 11.76
C VAL A 27 13.20 -3.66 10.99
N ASP A 28 12.18 -3.13 11.67
CA ASP A 28 10.95 -2.68 11.02
C ASP A 28 11.20 -1.50 10.07
N ASP A 29 11.95 -0.49 10.51
CA ASP A 29 12.33 0.65 9.66
C ASP A 29 13.09 0.19 8.42
N LEU A 30 14.08 -0.71 8.60
CA LEU A 30 14.84 -1.26 7.50
C LEU A 30 13.94 -2.05 6.52
N ARG A 31 12.94 -2.79 7.02
CA ARG A 31 12.00 -3.52 6.17
C ARG A 31 11.18 -2.56 5.32
N LEU A 32 10.62 -1.53 5.94
CA LEU A 32 9.81 -0.52 5.26
C LEU A 32 10.63 0.28 4.23
N ASP A 33 11.87 0.65 4.55
CA ASP A 33 12.79 1.35 3.64
C ASP A 33 13.11 0.53 2.39
N ILE A 34 13.34 -0.78 2.55
CA ILE A 34 13.64 -1.67 1.44
C ILE A 34 12.42 -1.82 0.53
N LEU A 35 11.21 -1.92 1.10
CA LEU A 35 9.98 -1.94 0.33
C LEU A 35 9.80 -0.63 -0.45
N LEU A 36 9.99 0.52 0.19
CA LEU A 36 9.90 1.80 -0.51
C LEU A 36 10.89 1.89 -1.69
N ARG A 37 12.13 1.43 -1.48
CA ARG A 37 13.16 1.40 -2.53
C ARG A 37 12.79 0.45 -3.67
N MET A 38 12.20 -0.70 -3.36
CA MET A 38 11.70 -1.65 -4.36
C MET A 38 10.54 -1.07 -5.17
N LEU A 39 9.62 -0.35 -4.52
CA LEU A 39 8.48 0.30 -5.18
C LEU A 39 8.90 1.45 -6.09
N LYS A 40 9.93 2.22 -5.69
CA LYS A 40 10.52 3.30 -6.51
C LYS A 40 11.41 2.80 -7.65
N SER A 41 11.68 1.50 -7.73
CA SER A 41 12.48 0.90 -8.80
C SER A 41 11.79 0.99 -10.15
N PRO A 42 12.52 1.17 -11.27
CA PRO A 42 11.92 1.14 -12.61
C PRO A 42 11.44 -0.26 -13.03
N HIS A 43 11.81 -1.32 -12.30
CA HIS A 43 11.49 -2.69 -12.67
C HIS A 43 10.14 -3.15 -12.11
N PHE A 44 9.23 -3.57 -12.99
CA PHE A 44 7.92 -4.12 -12.62
C PHE A 44 8.01 -5.21 -11.55
N SER A 45 8.95 -6.14 -11.68
CA SER A 45 9.13 -7.24 -10.72
C SER A 45 9.49 -6.75 -9.32
N ALA A 46 10.27 -5.67 -9.20
CA ALA A 46 10.60 -5.07 -7.91
C ALA A 46 9.37 -4.39 -7.30
N LYS A 47 8.64 -3.60 -8.09
CA LYS A 47 7.38 -2.95 -7.65
C LYS A 47 6.36 -3.98 -7.19
N MET A 48 6.11 -5.00 -7.99
CA MET A 48 5.15 -6.07 -7.69
C MET A 48 5.51 -6.82 -6.41
N ASN A 49 6.78 -7.18 -6.21
CA ASN A 49 7.21 -7.85 -4.99
C ASN A 49 7.08 -6.95 -3.76
N SER A 50 7.36 -5.65 -3.90
CA SER A 50 7.10 -4.68 -2.84
C SER A 50 5.62 -4.64 -2.46
N LEU A 51 4.73 -4.53 -3.45
CA LEU A 51 3.30 -4.45 -3.19
C LEU A 51 2.76 -5.74 -2.56
N LYS A 52 3.21 -6.92 -3.01
CA LYS A 52 2.86 -8.20 -2.38
C LYS A 52 3.23 -8.23 -0.90
N GLU A 53 4.43 -7.76 -0.56
CA GLU A 53 4.90 -7.73 0.82
C GLU A 53 4.16 -6.68 1.66
N VAL A 54 3.84 -5.51 1.09
CA VAL A 54 3.00 -4.51 1.77
C VAL A 54 1.61 -5.06 2.05
N THR A 55 0.94 -5.71 1.08
CA THR A 55 -0.36 -6.35 1.32
C THR A 55 -0.27 -7.40 2.43
N LYS A 56 0.80 -8.21 2.45
CA LYS A 56 1.03 -9.18 3.52
C LYS A 56 1.23 -8.52 4.88
N LEU A 57 1.97 -7.41 4.96
CA LEU A 57 2.13 -6.65 6.20
C LEU A 57 0.80 -6.13 6.73
N ILE A 58 -0.10 -5.70 5.85
CA ILE A 58 -1.46 -5.26 6.20
C ILE A 58 -2.29 -6.43 6.74
N GLU A 59 -2.24 -7.58 6.08
CA GLU A 59 -2.92 -8.80 6.55
C GLU A 59 -2.37 -9.23 7.93
N ASP A 60 -1.05 -9.25 8.10
CA ASP A 60 -0.39 -9.64 9.36
C ASP A 60 -0.70 -8.66 10.51
N SER A 61 -0.91 -7.37 10.23
CA SER A 61 -1.18 -6.35 11.25
C SER A 61 -2.66 -6.29 11.66
N THR A 62 -3.57 -6.65 10.76
CA THR A 62 -5.03 -6.59 10.97
C THR A 62 -5.64 -7.90 11.47
N LEU A 63 -5.02 -9.05 11.17
CA LEU A 63 -5.50 -10.35 11.65
C LEU A 63 -5.10 -10.60 13.10
N SER A 64 -6.09 -10.79 13.97
CA SER A 64 -5.97 -11.02 15.41
C SER A 64 -5.25 -12.30 15.85
N LYS A 65 -4.77 -13.13 14.90
CA LYS A 65 -3.89 -14.28 15.17
C LYS A 65 -2.43 -13.82 15.10
N SER A 66 -1.95 -13.28 16.22
CA SER A 66 -0.58 -12.83 16.54
C SER A 66 0.52 -13.42 15.66
N VAL A 67 0.79 -12.76 14.53
CA VAL A 67 2.09 -12.84 13.88
C VAL A 67 3.05 -12.12 14.82
N LYS A 68 3.88 -12.89 15.54
CA LYS A 68 4.71 -12.36 16.64
C LYS A 68 5.61 -11.20 16.22
N ASN A 69 5.97 -11.13 14.94
CA ASN A 69 6.82 -10.10 14.36
C ASN A 69 6.07 -9.11 13.45
N ALA A 70 4.74 -8.99 13.58
CA ALA A 70 3.96 -7.99 12.85
C ALA A 70 4.44 -6.56 13.15
N ILE A 71 4.27 -5.67 12.17
CA ILE A 71 4.39 -4.23 12.38
C ILE A 71 3.03 -3.75 12.87
N ASP A 72 3.02 -2.84 13.83
CA ASP A 72 1.79 -2.23 14.33
C ASP A 72 1.00 -1.56 13.20
N THR A 73 -0.34 -1.70 13.22
CA THR A 73 -1.20 -1.20 12.13
C THR A 73 -1.14 0.32 12.02
N ASP A 74 -1.10 1.06 13.13
CA ASP A 74 -1.03 2.51 13.10
C ASP A 74 0.31 2.97 12.53
N ARG A 75 1.41 2.32 12.92
CA ARG A 75 2.74 2.58 12.33
C ARG A 75 2.79 2.29 10.82
N LEU A 76 2.16 1.21 10.38
CA LEU A 76 2.11 0.87 8.95
C LEU A 76 1.27 1.90 8.17
N LEU A 77 0.16 2.35 8.74
CA LEU A 77 -0.68 3.43 8.18
C LEU A 77 0.09 4.74 8.05
N ASP A 78 0.78 5.16 9.11
CA ASP A 78 1.59 6.39 9.09
C ASP A 78 2.67 6.31 8.00
N TRP A 79 3.36 5.17 7.91
CA TRP A 79 4.37 4.97 6.86
C TRP A 79 3.79 5.06 5.44
N LEU A 80 2.61 4.47 5.19
CA LEU A 80 1.94 4.51 3.89
C LEU A 80 1.64 5.94 3.45
N VAL A 81 1.18 6.77 4.39
CA VAL A 81 0.83 8.19 4.17
C VAL A 81 2.10 9.02 3.98
N GLU A 82 3.04 8.98 4.93
CA GLU A 82 4.26 9.79 4.92
C GLU A 82 5.12 9.56 3.67
N ASN A 83 5.11 8.34 3.13
CA ASN A 83 5.93 7.98 1.98
C ASN A 83 5.16 8.01 0.65
N SER A 84 3.89 8.45 0.66
CA SER A 84 3.02 8.52 -0.52
C SER A 84 2.99 7.21 -1.32
N VAL A 85 2.96 6.08 -0.60
CA VAL A 85 3.11 4.74 -1.19
C VAL A 85 2.06 4.49 -2.26
N LEU A 86 0.82 4.90 -2.00
CA LEU A 86 -0.28 4.78 -2.94
C LEU A 86 -0.03 5.57 -4.24
N SER A 87 0.44 6.81 -4.13
CA SER A 87 0.76 7.64 -5.29
C SER A 87 1.87 7.02 -6.14
N ILE A 88 2.96 6.55 -5.52
CA ILE A 88 4.08 5.90 -6.23
C ILE A 88 3.60 4.62 -6.92
N ALA A 89 2.75 3.83 -6.25
CA ALA A 89 2.20 2.61 -6.82
C ALA A 89 1.35 2.90 -8.06
N LEU A 90 0.62 4.01 -8.06
CA LEU A 90 -0.29 4.40 -9.13
C LEU A 90 0.37 5.03 -10.37
N GLU A 91 1.66 5.39 -10.31
CA GLU A 91 2.42 6.00 -11.42
C GLU A 91 2.69 5.05 -12.62
N GLY A 92 2.13 3.84 -12.65
CA GLY A 92 2.19 2.97 -13.82
C GLY A 92 1.76 1.53 -13.56
N ASN A 93 1.68 0.74 -14.65
CA ASN A 93 1.24 -0.67 -14.65
C ASN A 93 -0.24 -0.86 -14.26
N ILE A 94 -1.06 0.18 -14.43
CA ILE A 94 -2.51 0.13 -14.12
C ILE A 94 -3.29 -0.69 -15.16
N ASP A 95 -2.67 -1.05 -16.27
CA ASP A 95 -3.16 -2.04 -17.21
C ASP A 95 -3.06 -3.48 -16.65
N GLN A 96 -2.22 -3.71 -15.63
CA GLN A 96 -1.98 -5.03 -15.07
C GLN A 96 -2.92 -5.30 -13.88
N ALA A 97 -3.92 -6.16 -14.09
CA ALA A 97 -4.93 -6.48 -13.06
C ALA A 97 -4.33 -6.95 -11.73
N GLN A 98 -3.34 -7.86 -11.77
CA GLN A 98 -2.68 -8.37 -10.57
C GLN A 98 -1.95 -7.28 -9.76
N TYR A 99 -1.49 -6.23 -10.44
CA TYR A 99 -0.83 -5.10 -9.79
C TYR A 99 -1.88 -4.20 -9.12
N CYS A 100 -2.98 -3.95 -9.81
CA CYS A 100 -4.13 -3.21 -9.29
C CYS A 100 -4.76 -3.89 -8.07
N ASP A 101 -4.83 -5.23 -8.04
CA ASP A 101 -5.35 -5.97 -6.89
C ASP A 101 -4.52 -5.74 -5.61
N ARG A 102 -3.22 -5.53 -5.74
CA ARG A 102 -2.38 -5.18 -4.58
C ARG A 102 -2.59 -3.74 -4.14
N ILE A 103 -2.82 -2.82 -5.08
CA ILE A 103 -3.19 -1.43 -4.79
C ILE A 103 -4.53 -1.37 -4.05
N LYS A 104 -5.51 -2.20 -4.43
CA LYS A 104 -6.81 -2.31 -3.73
C LYS A 104 -6.63 -2.60 -2.24
N GLY A 105 -5.76 -3.54 -1.86
CA GLY A 105 -5.52 -3.83 -0.45
C GLY A 105 -4.90 -2.64 0.32
N ILE A 106 -4.07 -1.82 -0.34
CA ILE A 106 -3.47 -0.63 0.26
C ILE A 106 -4.51 0.49 0.42
N ILE A 107 -5.28 0.78 -0.65
CA ILE A 107 -6.26 1.85 -0.62
C ILE A 107 -7.42 1.56 0.34
N GLU A 108 -7.79 0.28 0.50
CA GLU A 108 -8.83 -0.16 1.44
C GLU A 108 -8.42 0.14 2.89
N LEU A 109 -7.15 -0.08 3.23
CA LEU A 109 -6.62 0.27 4.55
C LEU A 109 -6.56 1.80 4.74
N LEU A 110 -6.14 2.53 3.71
CA LEU A 110 -6.02 3.99 3.75
C LEU A 110 -7.36 4.73 3.74
N GLY A 111 -8.47 4.12 3.30
CA GLY A 111 -9.74 4.75 2.96
C GLY A 111 -10.02 6.12 3.60
N SER A 112 -10.27 6.17 4.91
CA SER A 112 -10.61 7.41 5.62
C SER A 112 -9.44 8.39 5.85
N LYS A 113 -8.20 7.94 5.68
CA LYS A 113 -6.97 8.74 5.79
C LYS A 113 -6.62 9.47 4.49
N LEU A 114 -7.20 9.10 3.36
CA LEU A 114 -6.93 9.76 2.09
C LEU A 114 -7.44 11.20 2.09
N SER A 115 -6.60 12.13 1.65
CA SER A 115 -7.05 13.50 1.39
C SER A 115 -7.94 13.58 0.14
N LEU A 116 -8.77 14.64 0.05
CA LEU A 116 -9.58 14.90 -1.15
C LEU A 116 -8.70 15.18 -2.40
N ASP A 117 -7.53 15.77 -2.19
CA ASP A 117 -6.55 16.00 -3.25
C ASP A 117 -5.97 14.68 -3.78
N GLU A 118 -5.59 13.76 -2.89
CA GLU A 118 -5.16 12.41 -3.29
C GLU A 118 -6.26 11.68 -4.04
N LEU A 119 -7.51 11.70 -3.54
CA LEU A 119 -8.63 11.07 -4.22
C LEU A 119 -8.86 11.65 -5.63
N SER A 120 -8.70 12.97 -5.79
CA SER A 120 -8.76 13.63 -7.10
C SER A 120 -7.63 13.17 -8.03
N LYS A 121 -6.40 13.09 -7.51
CA LYS A 121 -5.24 12.62 -8.27
C LYS A 121 -5.46 11.20 -8.78
N ILE A 122 -5.95 10.29 -7.92
CA ILE A 122 -6.27 8.91 -8.30
C ILE A 122 -7.34 8.89 -9.40
N TRP A 123 -8.43 9.64 -9.23
CA TRP A 123 -9.51 9.73 -10.21
C TRP A 123 -9.02 10.22 -11.57
N ASN A 124 -8.17 11.25 -11.60
CA ASN A 124 -7.67 11.87 -12.82
C ASN A 124 -6.70 10.97 -13.63
N ILE A 125 -6.16 9.90 -13.04
CA ILE A 125 -5.30 8.94 -13.79
C ILE A 125 -6.05 8.34 -14.97
N GLN A 126 -7.36 8.14 -14.85
CA GLN A 126 -8.17 7.52 -15.89
C GLN A 126 -8.31 8.39 -17.16
N SER A 127 -8.09 9.71 -17.05
CA SER A 127 -8.32 10.65 -18.14
C SER A 127 -7.39 10.38 -19.33
N GLY A 128 -7.97 10.11 -20.50
CA GLY A 128 -7.23 9.83 -21.73
C GLY A 128 -6.55 8.46 -21.78
N GLN A 129 -6.89 7.54 -20.86
CA GLN A 129 -6.34 6.19 -20.82
C GLN A 129 -7.23 5.16 -21.54
N SER A 130 -6.73 3.93 -21.67
CA SER A 130 -7.50 2.81 -22.23
C SER A 130 -8.66 2.40 -21.31
N SER A 131 -9.67 1.73 -21.88
CA SER A 131 -10.83 1.22 -21.12
C SER A 131 -10.41 0.33 -19.94
N THR A 132 -9.38 -0.50 -20.12
CA THR A 132 -8.83 -1.37 -19.07
C THR A 132 -8.27 -0.57 -17.89
N VAL A 133 -7.52 0.49 -18.16
CA VAL A 133 -6.96 1.35 -17.11
C VAL A 133 -8.07 2.10 -16.38
N ILE A 134 -9.07 2.61 -17.11
CA ILE A 134 -10.23 3.29 -16.53
C ILE A 134 -10.98 2.35 -15.57
N GLU A 135 -11.31 1.13 -16.03
CA GLU A 135 -11.98 0.12 -15.21
C GLU A 135 -11.16 -0.23 -13.97
N ASN A 136 -9.85 -0.40 -14.11
CA ASN A 136 -8.97 -0.67 -12.98
C ASN A 136 -8.96 0.48 -11.95
N ILE A 137 -8.92 1.74 -12.39
CA ILE A 137 -9.04 2.90 -11.47
C ILE A 137 -10.39 2.90 -10.74
N HIS A 138 -11.49 2.61 -11.44
CA HIS A 138 -12.81 2.52 -10.81
C HIS A 138 -12.85 1.41 -9.76
N THR A 139 -12.33 0.23 -10.05
CA THR A 139 -12.29 -0.88 -9.09
C THR A 139 -11.35 -0.61 -7.90
N ILE A 140 -10.26 0.13 -8.12
CA ILE A 140 -9.35 0.58 -7.04
C ILE A 140 -10.10 1.50 -6.08
N ILE A 141 -10.78 2.53 -6.59
CA ILE A 141 -11.53 3.47 -5.74
C ILE A 141 -12.70 2.77 -5.03
N ALA A 142 -13.40 1.86 -5.75
CA ALA A 142 -14.51 1.11 -5.19
C ALA A 142 -14.09 0.22 -3.99
N ALA A 143 -12.88 -0.33 -4.00
CA ALA A 143 -12.37 -1.17 -2.90
C ALA A 143 -12.31 -0.42 -1.56
N ALA A 144 -12.05 0.89 -1.59
CA ALA A 144 -11.98 1.73 -0.39
C ALA A 144 -13.30 2.46 -0.07
N ALA A 145 -14.31 2.39 -0.94
CA ALA A 145 -15.52 3.20 -0.84
C ALA A 145 -16.29 3.00 0.48
N ALA A 146 -16.29 1.79 1.02
CA ALA A 146 -16.93 1.47 2.31
C ALA A 146 -16.25 2.14 3.52
N LYS A 147 -15.02 2.63 3.36
CA LYS A 147 -14.22 3.30 4.40
C LYS A 147 -14.17 4.81 4.23
N PHE A 148 -14.74 5.36 3.15
CA PHE A 148 -14.72 6.79 2.90
C PHE A 148 -15.61 7.56 3.86
N SER A 149 -15.15 8.75 4.26
CA SER A 149 -15.93 9.73 4.98
C SER A 149 -17.02 10.33 4.08
N SER A 150 -18.00 10.99 4.70
CA SER A 150 -19.06 11.70 3.95
C SER A 150 -18.50 12.75 2.99
N GLU A 151 -17.40 13.43 3.38
CA GLU A 151 -16.73 14.42 2.53
C GLU A 151 -16.09 13.76 1.30
N GLN A 152 -15.38 12.64 1.50
CA GLN A 152 -14.75 11.89 0.40
C GLN A 152 -15.78 11.34 -0.58
N LEU A 153 -16.91 10.80 -0.08
CA LEU A 153 -18.00 10.32 -0.94
C LEU A 153 -18.65 11.46 -1.74
N ASN A 154 -18.95 12.59 -1.10
CA ASN A 154 -19.49 13.77 -1.78
C ASN A 154 -18.54 14.29 -2.85
N HIS A 155 -17.24 14.33 -2.56
CA HIS A 155 -16.21 14.72 -3.52
C HIS A 155 -16.15 13.77 -4.71
N LEU A 156 -16.22 12.45 -4.47
CA LEU A 156 -16.26 11.46 -5.54
C LEU A 156 -17.50 11.60 -6.44
N PHE A 157 -18.67 11.91 -5.88
CA PHE A 157 -19.86 12.19 -6.68
C PHE A 157 -19.67 13.39 -7.62
N GLN A 158 -19.03 14.46 -7.14
CA GLN A 158 -18.72 15.61 -7.98
C GLN A 158 -17.72 15.27 -9.10
N LEU A 159 -16.78 14.36 -8.84
CA LEU A 159 -15.82 13.89 -9.85
C LEU A 159 -16.48 13.01 -10.92
N ILE A 160 -17.43 12.16 -10.54
CA ILE A 160 -18.17 11.27 -11.46
C ILE A 160 -19.14 12.05 -12.35
N GLN A 161 -19.72 13.13 -11.84
CA GLN A 161 -20.69 13.95 -12.59
C GLN A 161 -20.06 14.86 -13.65
N LYS A 162 -18.74 15.06 -13.62
CA LYS A 162 -17.99 15.87 -14.59
C LYS A 162 -17.58 15.03 -15.79
#